data_AF-A0A925VUB6-F1
#
_entry.id   AF-A0A925VUB6-F1
#
_cell.length_a   1.000
_cell.length_b   1.000
_cell.length_c   1.000
_cell.angle_alpha   90.00
_cell.angle_beta   90.00
_cell.angle_gamma   90.00
#
_symmetry.space_group_name_H-M   'P 1'
#
loop_
_entity.id
_entity.type
_entity.pdbx_description
1 polymer ?
#
loop_
_entity_poly.entity_id
_entity_poly.type
_entity_poly.pdbx_seq_one_letter_code
_entity_poly.pdbx_strand_id
1 'polypeptide(L)' 'VAGAAAAGASNAQALHCFQQALRLQPGNQKLYLLAATACQHLQRPAEAQTLLRKALALPLQRPEDPQVRQKCTALLHELS' A
#
# COMPACT_ATOMS: atom_id res chain seq x y z
N VAL A 1 19.02 -1.39 -23.70
CA VAL A 1 18.85 -1.04 -22.27
C VAL A 1 17.44 -0.53 -21.93
N ALA A 2 16.38 -1.13 -22.46
CA ALA A 2 15.00 -0.61 -22.34
C ALA A 2 14.11 -1.40 -21.37
N GLY A 3 14.61 -1.78 -20.19
CA GLY A 3 13.89 -2.66 -19.25
C GLY A 3 13.25 -1.99 -18.04
N ALA A 4 13.69 -0.79 -17.64
CA ALA A 4 13.34 -0.22 -16.33
C ALA A 4 12.17 0.78 -16.33
N ALA A 5 11.73 1.29 -17.49
CA ALA A 5 10.72 2.36 -17.56
C ALA A 5 9.26 1.88 -17.48
N ALA A 6 8.97 0.62 -17.80
CA ALA A 6 7.60 0.11 -17.81
C ALA A 6 7.05 -0.21 -16.41
N ALA A 7 7.91 -0.66 -15.48
CA ALA A 7 7.49 -0.98 -14.12
C ALA A 7 7.10 0.28 -13.32
N GLY A 8 7.82 1.39 -13.50
CA GLY A 8 7.50 2.67 -12.84
C GLY A 8 6.17 3.26 -13.30
N ALA A 9 5.87 3.16 -14.61
CA ALA A 9 4.61 3.68 -15.16
C ALA A 9 3.38 2.92 -14.64
N SER A 10 3.45 1.59 -14.57
CA SER A 10 2.37 0.74 -14.04
C SER A 10 2.13 0.97 -12.55
N ASN A 11 3.19 1.21 -11.77
CA ASN A 11 3.06 1.43 -10.33
C ASN A 11 2.41 2.77 -9.99
N ALA A 12 2.66 3.83 -10.77
CA ALA A 12 2.00 5.11 -10.62
C ALA A 12 0.50 5.04 -10.94
N GLN A 13 0.13 4.32 -11.99
CA GLN A 13 -1.28 4.04 -12.31
C GLN A 13 -1.95 3.18 -11.25
N ALA A 14 -1.25 2.18 -10.70
CA ALA A 14 -1.76 1.36 -9.60
C ALA A 14 -2.05 2.21 -8.36
N LEU A 15 -1.14 3.11 -7.99
CA LEU A 15 -1.33 4.07 -6.89
C LEU A 15 -2.56 4.93 -7.10
N HIS A 16 -2.77 5.46 -8.31
CA HIS A 16 -3.94 6.25 -8.62
C HIS A 16 -5.23 5.41 -8.50
N CYS A 17 -5.22 4.17 -9.00
CA CYS A 17 -6.34 3.25 -8.86
C CYS A 17 -6.64 2.94 -7.37
N PHE A 18 -5.61 2.72 -6.56
CA PHE A 18 -5.78 2.50 -5.12
C PHE A 18 -6.30 3.75 -4.40
N GLN A 19 -5.89 4.96 -4.79
CA GLN A 19 -6.45 6.19 -4.23
C GLN A 19 -7.94 6.34 -4.55
N GLN A 20 -8.38 5.98 -5.76
CA GLN A 20 -9.81 5.94 -6.09
C GLN A 20 -10.54 4.87 -5.25
N ALA A 21 -9.96 3.68 -5.13
CA ALA A 21 -10.54 2.60 -4.35
C ALA A 21 -10.63 2.97 -2.85
N LEU A 22 -9.66 3.69 -2.31
CA LEU A 22 -9.66 4.21 -0.95
C LEU A 22 -10.74 5.27 -0.73
N ARG A 23 -11.08 6.07 -1.75
CA ARG A 23 -12.24 6.98 -1.68
C ARG A 23 -13.57 6.23 -1.60
N LEU A 24 -13.67 5.09 -2.28
CA LEU A 24 -14.86 4.24 -2.26
C LEU A 24 -14.95 3.38 -0.99
N GLN A 25 -13.81 2.93 -0.45
CA GLN A 25 -13.71 2.08 0.73
C GLN A 25 -12.57 2.52 1.67
N PRO A 26 -12.76 3.61 2.43
CA PRO A 26 -11.73 4.13 3.34
C PRO A 26 -11.44 3.20 4.52
N GLY A 27 -12.32 2.24 4.81
CA GLY A 27 -12.14 1.25 5.87
C GLY A 27 -11.37 -0.01 5.45
N ASN A 28 -10.89 -0.11 4.21
CA ASN A 28 -10.26 -1.34 3.71
C ASN A 28 -8.74 -1.33 3.88
N GLN A 29 -8.24 -2.01 4.92
CA GLN A 29 -6.80 -2.11 5.23
C GLN A 29 -5.98 -2.65 4.05
N LYS A 30 -6.54 -3.55 3.25
CA LYS A 30 -5.84 -4.19 2.13
C LYS A 30 -5.49 -3.20 1.03
N LEU A 31 -6.33 -2.20 0.80
CA LEU A 31 -6.06 -1.15 -0.18
C LEU A 31 -4.86 -0.29 0.25
N TYR A 32 -4.73 -0.01 1.55
CA TYR A 32 -3.57 0.69 2.09
C TYR A 32 -2.28 -0.13 1.95
N LEU A 33 -2.33 -1.45 2.21
CA LEU A 33 -1.20 -2.34 2.01
C LEU A 33 -0.74 -2.35 0.54
N LEU A 34 -1.67 -2.54 -0.40
CA LEU A 34 -1.37 -2.58 -1.83
C LEU A 34 -0.82 -1.26 -2.34
N ALA A 35 -1.39 -0.12 -1.89
CA ALA A 35 -0.87 1.20 -2.21
C ALA A 35 0.54 1.42 -1.65
N ALA A 36 0.80 0.95 -0.42
CA ALA A 36 2.13 1.03 0.19
C ALA A 36 3.17 0.18 -0.56
N THR A 37 2.81 -1.04 -0.98
CA THR A 37 3.68 -1.86 -1.83
C THR A 37 4.00 -1.18 -3.15
N ALA A 38 3.00 -0.56 -3.81
CA ALA A 38 3.23 0.23 -5.02
C ALA A 38 4.15 1.44 -4.78
N CYS A 39 3.99 2.16 -3.66
CA CYS A 39 4.90 3.23 -3.25
C CYS A 39 6.34 2.71 -3.05
N GLN A 40 6.50 1.51 -2.49
CA GLN A 40 7.81 0.89 -2.25
C GLN A 40 8.54 0.60 -3.56
N HIS A 41 7.83 0.03 -4.55
CA HIS A 41 8.37 -0.18 -5.90
C HIS A 41 8.64 1.13 -6.67
N LEU A 42 7.96 2.22 -6.34
CA LEU A 42 8.23 3.55 -6.89
C LEU A 42 9.39 4.28 -6.20
N GLN A 43 10.14 3.62 -5.32
CA GLN A 43 11.20 4.24 -4.52
C GLN A 43 10.68 5.40 -3.65
N ARG A 44 9.42 5.31 -3.18
CA ARG A 44 8.78 6.28 -2.28
C ARG A 44 8.47 5.64 -0.91
N PRO A 45 9.50 5.20 -0.15
CA PRO A 45 9.29 4.48 1.11
C PRO A 45 8.58 5.33 2.18
N ALA A 46 8.83 6.63 2.24
CA ALA A 46 8.15 7.53 3.20
C ALA A 46 6.62 7.53 3.06
N GLU A 47 6.14 7.46 1.82
CA GLU A 47 4.71 7.44 1.51
C GLU A 47 4.11 6.07 1.81
N ALA A 48 4.86 5.00 1.53
CA ALA A 48 4.50 3.64 1.92
C ALA A 48 4.34 3.52 3.45
N GLN A 49 5.29 4.01 4.24
CA GLN A 49 5.21 3.98 5.71
C GLN A 49 3.97 4.71 6.23
N THR A 50 3.64 5.87 5.63
CA THR A 50 2.45 6.66 6.00
C THR A 50 1.17 5.87 5.72
N LEU A 51 1.07 5.21 4.56
CA LEU A 51 -0.07 4.38 4.19
C LEU A 51 -0.21 3.15 5.11
N LEU A 52 0.90 2.49 5.44
CA LEU A 52 0.92 1.35 6.35
C LEU A 52 0.45 1.73 7.75
N ARG A 53 0.92 2.86 8.29
CA ARG A 53 0.43 3.38 9.58
C ARG A 53 -1.07 3.67 9.57
N LYS A 54 -1.60 4.22 8.48
CA LYS A 54 -3.05 4.39 8.32
C LYS A 54 -3.79 3.05 8.30
N ALA A 55 -3.26 2.05 7.61
CA ALA A 55 -3.83 0.70 7.60
C ALA A 55 -3.91 0.09 9.01
N LEU A 56 -2.83 0.23 9.79
CA LEU A 56 -2.75 -0.31 11.16
C LEU A 56 -3.71 0.40 12.13
N ALA A 57 -4.01 1.68 11.88
CA ALA A 57 -4.93 2.48 12.68
C ALA A 57 -6.42 2.17 12.43
N LEU A 58 -6.76 1.46 11.35
CA LEU A 58 -8.14 1.10 11.04
C LEU A 58 -8.65 -0.03 11.94
N PRO A 59 -9.95 -0.04 12.28
CA PRO A 59 -10.57 -1.16 13.00
C PRO A 59 -10.58 -2.43 12.14
N LEU A 60 -10.47 -3.60 12.79
CA LEU A 60 -10.68 -4.90 12.14
C LEU A 60 -12.19 -5.07 11.90
N GLN A 61 -12.62 -4.97 10.65
CA GLN A 61 -14.02 -5.15 10.27
C GLN A 61 -14.22 -6.40 9.40
N ARG A 62 -13.17 -6.83 8.70
CA ARG A 62 -13.16 -7.97 7.81
C ARG A 62 -12.35 -9.12 8.41
N PRO A 63 -12.72 -10.37 8.10
CA PRO A 63 -11.98 -11.55 8.54
C PRO A 63 -10.54 -11.60 8.00
N GLU A 64 -10.24 -10.87 6.91
CA GLU A 64 -8.90 -10.77 6.33
C GLU A 64 -8.02 -9.67 6.96
N ASP A 65 -8.58 -8.76 7.76
CA ASP A 65 -7.83 -7.66 8.39
C ASP A 65 -6.64 -8.11 9.27
N PRO A 66 -6.69 -9.19 10.10
CA PRO A 66 -5.52 -9.58 10.89
C PRO A 66 -4.33 -10.03 10.02
N GLN A 67 -4.60 -10.69 8.89
CA GLN A 67 -3.55 -11.06 7.94
C GLN A 67 -2.96 -9.82 7.24
N VAL A 68 -3.83 -8.88 6.84
CA VAL A 68 -3.39 -7.62 6.22
C VAL A 68 -2.55 -6.82 7.20
N ARG A 69 -2.99 -6.72 8.46
CA ARG A 69 -2.26 -6.04 9.53
C ARG A 69 -0.87 -6.65 9.73
N GLN A 70 -0.75 -7.99 9.76
CA GLN A 70 0.54 -8.67 9.85
C GLN A 70 1.47 -8.29 8.68
N LYS A 71 0.94 -8.29 7.45
CA LYS A 71 1.70 -7.87 6.26
C LYS A 71 2.09 -6.40 6.32
N CYS A 72 1.21 -5.53 6.83
CA CYS A 72 1.50 -4.12 7.00
C CYS A 72 2.68 -3.90 7.96
N THR A 73 2.68 -4.61 9.10
CA THR A 73 3.77 -4.53 10.07
C THR A 73 5.08 -5.07 9.50
N ALA A 74 5.04 -6.19 8.77
CA ALA A 74 6.22 -6.75 8.11
C ALA A 74 6.82 -5.77 7.10
N LEU A 75 6.00 -5.22 6.19
CA LEU A 75 6.46 -4.25 5.20
C LEU A 75 6.96 -2.96 5.84
N LEU A 76 6.34 -2.51 6.95
CA LEU A 76 6.79 -1.33 7.68
C LEU A 76 8.18 -1.53 8.29
N HIS A 77 8.47 -2.74 8.77
CA HIS A 77 9.78 -3.12 9.30
C HIS A 77 10.85 -3.31 8.19
N GLU A 78 10.45 -3.69 6.98
CA GLU A 78 11.37 -3.70 5.82
C GLU A 78 11.68 -2.29 5.29
N LEU A 79 10.85 -1.31 5.66
CA LEU A 79 10.96 0.08 5.22
C LEU A 79 11.65 1.00 6.23
N SER A 80 11.91 0.53 7.45
CA SER A 80 12.63 1.23 8.52
C SER A 80 14.13 1.04 8.41
#